data_AF-A0A4Y8PF28-F1
#
_entry.id   AF-A0A4Y8PF28-F1
#
_cell.length_a   1.000
_cell.length_b   1.000
_cell.length_c   1.000
_cell.angle_alpha   90.00
_cell.angle_beta   90.00
_cell.angle_gamma   90.00
#
_symmetry.space_group_name_H-M   'P 1'
#
loop_
_entity.id
_entity.type
_entity.pdbx_description
1 polymer ?
#
loop_
_entity_poly.entity_id
_entity_poly.type
_entity_poly.pdbx_seq_one_letter_code
_entity_poly.pdbx_strand_id
1 'polypeptide(L)'
;MWTYLIRRILSSLFILIGVVTLTFFLVRLSPGNPFSSERNIPPNILRELEARYKLNGTLLEQYENYLSSLLHGDLMLSTRYRNRSVNEIIAQTLPVSIMLGGCAFVLSLVFGIVSGSLSAFFWNRPLDKITQAITLAGISIPNFVIAPFSVLIFAIFLKLFPPAGWGSLNTIILPTLCLGIPYGCVVSRLTRSSMLEVLHSDYIRTAKAKGLNESAIVFVHALKAAAAPIIAYCGPLAANLMTGSIVIEQIFGISGMGSFFVDGVLNRDVFLVSGVTLVYSVLLITFNLVADILCLLFDKRIVLK
;
A
#
# COMPACT_ATOMS: atom_id res chain seq x y z
N MET A 1 -27.37 4.83 2.68
CA MET A 1 -26.13 4.59 3.46
C MET A 1 -26.05 3.14 3.94
N TRP A 2 -27.01 2.64 4.74
CA TRP A 2 -27.02 1.24 5.19
C TRP A 2 -27.02 0.20 4.07
N THR A 3 -27.88 0.35 3.05
CA THR A 3 -27.91 -0.55 1.87
C THR A 3 -26.57 -0.58 1.13
N TYR A 4 -25.90 0.57 1.03
CA TYR A 4 -24.57 0.68 0.41
C TYR A 4 -23.51 -0.03 1.26
N LEU A 5 -23.50 0.18 2.59
CA LEU A 5 -22.57 -0.49 3.50
C LEU A 5 -22.73 -2.01 3.46
N ILE A 6 -23.97 -2.51 3.49
CA ILE A 6 -24.26 -3.95 3.41
C ILE A 6 -23.79 -4.52 2.05
N ARG A 7 -24.15 -3.86 0.95
CA ARG A 7 -23.74 -4.29 -0.40
C ARG A 7 -22.21 -4.32 -0.52
N ARG A 8 -21.53 -3.34 0.05
CA ARG A 8 -20.07 -3.25 0.04
C ARG A 8 -19.42 -4.33 0.90
N ILE A 9 -19.91 -4.58 2.11
CA ILE A 9 -19.42 -5.66 2.98
C ILE A 9 -19.59 -7.03 2.29
N LEU A 10 -20.75 -7.29 1.68
CA LEU A 10 -20.99 -8.54 0.95
C LEU A 10 -20.06 -8.67 -0.27
N SER A 11 -19.87 -7.58 -1.02
CA SER A 11 -18.97 -7.55 -2.18
C SER A 11 -17.51 -7.75 -1.74
N SER A 12 -17.11 -7.14 -0.63
CA SER A 12 -15.80 -7.30 -0.01
C SER A 12 -15.53 -8.73 0.45
N LEU A 13 -16.53 -9.39 1.06
CA LEU A 13 -16.40 -10.80 1.45
C LEU A 13 -16.18 -11.69 0.22
N PHE A 14 -16.94 -11.45 -0.86
CA PHE A 14 -16.77 -12.17 -2.12
C PHE A 14 -15.38 -11.95 -2.73
N ILE A 15 -14.86 -10.72 -2.68
CA ILE A 15 -13.50 -10.39 -3.11
C ILE A 15 -12.47 -11.14 -2.26
N LEU A 16 -12.61 -11.17 -0.93
CA LEU A 16 -11.68 -11.86 -0.05
C LEU A 16 -11.64 -13.37 -0.33
N ILE A 17 -12.81 -14.00 -0.49
CA ILE A 17 -12.90 -15.41 -0.89
C ILE A 17 -12.22 -15.60 -2.26
N GLY A 18 -12.48 -14.73 -3.23
CA GLY A 18 -11.85 -14.78 -4.54
C GLY A 18 -10.33 -14.68 -4.47
N VAL A 19 -9.79 -13.75 -3.67
CA VAL A 19 -8.35 -13.57 -3.46
C VAL A 19 -7.73 -14.81 -2.81
N VAL A 20 -8.30 -15.30 -1.72
CA VAL A 20 -7.80 -16.49 -1.02
C VAL A 20 -7.78 -17.70 -1.94
N THR A 21 -8.87 -17.90 -2.69
CA THR A 21 -9.02 -19.01 -3.63
C THR A 21 -7.99 -18.92 -4.75
N LEU A 22 -7.92 -17.77 -5.42
CA LEU A 22 -7.01 -17.58 -6.53
C LEU A 22 -5.56 -17.71 -6.10
N THR A 23 -5.17 -17.10 -4.98
CA THR A 23 -3.80 -17.20 -4.45
C THR A 23 -3.45 -18.63 -4.09
N PHE A 24 -4.34 -19.36 -3.40
CA PHE A 24 -4.10 -20.75 -3.05
C PHE A 24 -3.84 -21.62 -4.29
N PHE A 25 -4.72 -21.55 -5.29
CA PHE A 25 -4.58 -22.36 -6.50
C PHE A 25 -3.38 -21.93 -7.34
N LEU A 26 -3.10 -20.64 -7.48
CA LEU A 26 -1.92 -20.17 -8.23
C LEU A 26 -0.61 -20.71 -7.63
N VAL A 27 -0.49 -20.71 -6.30
CA VAL A 27 0.73 -21.22 -5.66
C VAL A 27 0.80 -22.74 -5.70
N ARG A 28 -0.32 -23.46 -5.48
CA ARG A 28 -0.33 -24.93 -5.50
C ARG A 28 -0.21 -25.55 -6.89
N LEU A 29 -0.71 -24.87 -7.93
CA LEU A 29 -0.58 -25.32 -9.32
C LEU A 29 0.78 -24.96 -9.93
N SER A 30 1.52 -24.03 -9.31
CA SER A 30 2.88 -23.73 -9.73
C SER A 30 3.79 -24.96 -9.57
N PRO A 31 4.63 -25.28 -10.55
CA PRO A 31 5.49 -26.47 -10.50
C PRO A 31 6.44 -26.43 -9.29
N GLY A 32 6.48 -27.55 -8.56
CA GLY A 32 7.34 -27.79 -7.39
C GLY A 32 6.55 -28.13 -6.11
N ASN A 33 7.27 -28.49 -5.04
CA ASN A 33 6.70 -28.74 -3.71
C ASN A 33 7.32 -27.74 -2.70
N PRO A 34 6.57 -27.19 -1.72
CA PRO A 34 7.17 -26.40 -0.63
C PRO A 34 8.31 -27.11 0.11
N PHE A 35 8.33 -28.44 0.11
CA PHE A 35 9.36 -29.26 0.73
C PHE A 35 10.44 -29.74 -0.23
N SER A 36 10.30 -29.51 -1.55
CA SER A 36 11.36 -29.81 -2.51
C SER A 36 12.46 -28.74 -2.45
N SER A 37 13.18 -28.72 -1.33
CA SER A 37 14.46 -28.03 -1.19
C SER A 37 15.54 -28.78 -1.97
N GLU A 38 16.72 -28.20 -2.17
CA GLU A 38 17.89 -28.80 -2.86
C GLU A 38 18.37 -30.17 -2.29
N ARG A 39 17.80 -30.64 -1.19
CA ARG A 39 18.08 -31.97 -0.61
C ARG A 39 16.93 -32.93 -0.87
N ASN A 40 17.25 -34.10 -1.41
CA ASN A 40 16.31 -35.22 -1.53
C ASN A 40 15.80 -35.61 -0.14
N ILE A 41 14.54 -35.28 0.15
CA ILE A 41 13.85 -35.71 1.38
C ILE A 41 13.35 -37.14 1.16
N PRO A 42 13.64 -38.09 2.08
CA PRO A 42 13.09 -39.43 2.02
C PRO A 42 11.56 -39.43 1.91
N PRO A 43 10.94 -40.30 1.09
CA PRO A 43 9.49 -40.31 0.86
C PRO A 43 8.63 -40.47 2.13
N ASN A 44 9.18 -41.08 3.17
CA ASN A 44 8.49 -41.26 4.45
C ASN A 44 8.35 -39.92 5.20
N ILE A 45 9.44 -39.13 5.24
CA ILE A 45 9.48 -37.82 5.89
C ILE A 45 8.62 -36.82 5.11
N LEU A 46 8.61 -36.90 3.78
CA LEU A 46 7.78 -36.04 2.95
C LEU A 46 6.28 -36.22 3.26
N ARG A 47 5.82 -37.47 3.39
CA ARG A 47 4.42 -37.78 3.75
C ARG A 47 4.05 -37.26 5.13
N GLU A 48 4.94 -37.38 6.11
CA GLU A 48 4.74 -36.82 7.45
C GLU A 48 4.64 -35.29 7.43
N LEU A 49 5.48 -34.62 6.62
CA LEU A 49 5.42 -33.17 6.44
C LEU A 49 4.11 -32.77 5.77
N GLU A 50 3.71 -33.42 4.68
CA GLU A 50 2.45 -33.11 3.99
C GLU A 50 1.24 -33.31 4.90
N ALA A 51 1.21 -34.38 5.69
CA ALA A 51 0.17 -34.59 6.70
C ALA A 51 0.17 -33.51 7.79
N ARG A 52 1.36 -33.12 8.29
CA ARG A 52 1.51 -32.07 9.31
C ARG A 52 0.98 -30.72 8.85
N TYR A 53 1.19 -30.37 7.58
CA TYR A 53 0.74 -29.11 7.00
C TYR A 53 -0.63 -29.20 6.32
N LYS A 54 -1.35 -30.33 6.45
CA LYS A 54 -2.63 -30.60 5.75
C LYS A 54 -2.56 -30.41 4.23
N LEU A 55 -1.40 -30.72 3.66
CA LEU A 55 -1.12 -30.68 2.22
C LEU A 55 -1.19 -32.08 1.58
N ASN A 56 -1.68 -33.07 2.32
CA ASN A 56 -2.00 -34.41 1.82
C ASN A 56 -3.38 -34.41 1.11
N GLY A 57 -3.60 -35.41 0.26
CA GLY A 57 -4.88 -35.59 -0.43
C GLY A 57 -5.06 -34.72 -1.69
N THR A 58 -6.30 -34.58 -2.15
CA THR A 58 -6.62 -33.82 -3.37
C THR A 58 -6.47 -32.31 -3.14
N LEU A 59 -6.25 -31.54 -4.21
CA LEU A 59 -6.15 -30.07 -4.10
C LEU A 59 -7.40 -29.43 -3.47
N LEU A 60 -8.57 -30.03 -3.70
CA LEU A 60 -9.83 -29.56 -3.14
C LEU A 60 -9.88 -29.79 -1.62
N GLU A 61 -9.48 -30.97 -1.14
CA GLU A 61 -9.40 -31.27 0.29
C GLU A 61 -8.44 -30.32 1.02
N GLN A 62 -7.29 -30.02 0.40
CA GLN A 62 -6.32 -29.06 0.96
C GLN A 62 -6.91 -27.65 1.05
N TYR A 63 -7.64 -27.22 0.02
CA TYR A 63 -8.31 -25.92 0.00
C TYR A 63 -9.44 -25.83 1.04
N GLU A 64 -10.27 -26.87 1.16
CA GLU A 64 -11.34 -26.93 2.18
C GLU A 64 -10.78 -26.89 3.60
N ASN A 65 -9.69 -27.63 3.85
CA ASN A 65 -8.98 -27.59 5.13
C ASN A 65 -8.44 -26.18 5.43
N TYR A 66 -7.86 -25.53 4.42
CA TYR A 66 -7.36 -24.16 4.56
C TYR A 66 -8.47 -23.15 4.84
N LEU A 67 -9.57 -23.22 4.07
CA LEU A 67 -10.72 -22.34 4.25
C LEU A 67 -11.39 -22.54 5.63
N SER A 68 -11.51 -23.79 6.09
CA SER A 68 -12.02 -24.12 7.41
C SER A 68 -11.15 -23.53 8.53
N SER A 69 -9.82 -23.68 8.45
CA SER A 69 -8.90 -23.04 9.40
C SER A 69 -9.02 -21.51 9.36
N LEU A 70 -9.13 -20.92 8.16
CA LEU A 70 -9.26 -19.46 7.99
C LEU A 70 -10.53 -18.91 8.65
N LEU A 71 -11.65 -19.64 8.57
CA LEU A 71 -12.91 -19.27 9.24
C LEU A 71 -12.77 -19.23 10.78
N HIS A 72 -11.83 -19.99 11.34
CA HIS A 72 -11.49 -19.96 12.76
C HIS A 72 -10.37 -18.96 13.10
N GLY A 73 -9.89 -18.19 12.11
CA GLY A 73 -8.82 -17.21 12.27
C GLY A 73 -7.40 -17.80 12.25
N ASP A 74 -7.23 -19.04 11.80
CA ASP A 74 -5.93 -19.73 11.70
C ASP A 74 -5.43 -19.72 10.25
N LEU A 75 -4.32 -19.03 9.99
CA LEU A 75 -3.64 -18.99 8.68
C LEU A 75 -2.69 -20.17 8.47
N MET A 76 -2.72 -21.16 9.36
CA MET A 76 -1.85 -22.33 9.37
C MET A 76 -0.36 -22.00 9.63
N LEU A 77 0.45 -23.06 9.68
CA LEU A 77 1.88 -22.98 9.86
C LEU A 77 2.59 -22.67 8.54
N SER A 78 3.61 -21.83 8.59
CA SER A 78 4.49 -21.57 7.45
C SER A 78 5.28 -22.84 7.10
N THR A 79 5.28 -23.22 5.82
CA THR A 79 6.09 -24.35 5.34
C THR A 79 7.58 -24.01 5.31
N ARG A 80 7.92 -22.72 5.17
CA ARG A 80 9.29 -22.22 5.19
C ARG A 80 9.83 -22.00 6.60
N TYR A 81 9.09 -21.31 7.46
CA TYR A 81 9.51 -20.96 8.82
C TYR A 81 8.99 -22.01 9.80
N ARG A 82 9.85 -22.99 10.10
CA ARG A 82 9.51 -24.14 10.97
C ARG A 82 8.92 -23.70 12.30
N ASN A 83 7.79 -24.32 12.68
CA ASN A 83 7.08 -24.10 13.94
C ASN A 83 6.59 -22.65 14.16
N ARG A 84 6.49 -21.84 13.10
CA ARG A 84 5.89 -20.50 13.20
C ARG A 84 4.55 -20.48 12.50
N SER A 85 3.53 -19.99 13.18
CA SER A 85 2.25 -19.70 12.53
C SER A 85 2.37 -18.48 11.62
N VAL A 86 1.62 -18.47 10.53
CA VAL A 86 1.56 -17.30 9.64
C VAL A 86 0.96 -16.11 10.39
N ASN A 87 0.02 -16.34 11.32
CA ASN A 87 -0.52 -15.34 12.24
C ASN A 87 0.59 -14.63 13.04
N GLU A 88 1.51 -15.39 13.66
CA GLU A 88 2.62 -14.81 14.42
C GLU A 88 3.55 -13.97 13.54
N ILE A 89 3.87 -14.46 12.35
CA ILE A 89 4.73 -13.75 11.40
C ILE A 89 4.09 -12.41 11.03
N ILE A 90 2.82 -12.42 10.66
CA ILE A 90 2.06 -11.20 10.31
C ILE A 90 1.96 -10.27 11.52
N ALA A 91 1.62 -10.78 12.71
CA ALA A 91 1.46 -9.96 13.91
C ALA A 91 2.75 -9.22 14.30
N GLN A 92 3.92 -9.81 14.04
CA GLN A 92 5.21 -9.18 14.33
C GLN A 92 5.65 -8.16 13.27
N THR A 93 5.27 -8.38 12.01
CA THR A 93 5.81 -7.64 10.85
C THR A 93 4.85 -6.55 10.36
N LEU A 94 3.54 -6.77 10.48
CA LEU A 94 2.51 -5.82 10.08
C LEU A 94 2.64 -4.45 10.77
N PRO A 95 2.89 -4.35 12.10
CA PRO A 95 3.04 -3.05 12.75
C PRO A 95 4.23 -2.24 12.21
N VAL A 96 5.32 -2.92 11.82
CA VAL A 96 6.51 -2.30 11.23
C VAL A 96 6.17 -1.69 9.87
N SER A 97 5.52 -2.47 9.00
CA SER A 97 5.10 -2.01 7.68
C SER A 97 4.03 -0.90 7.75
N ILE A 98 3.07 -1.00 8.68
CA ILE A 98 2.06 0.05 8.91
C ILE A 98 2.72 1.34 9.40
N MET A 99 3.69 1.27 10.31
CA MET A 99 4.35 2.47 10.83
C MET A 99 5.14 3.18 9.74
N LEU A 100 5.95 2.44 8.98
CA LEU A 100 6.69 3.00 7.84
C LEU A 100 5.74 3.57 6.78
N GLY A 101 4.74 2.79 6.39
CA GLY A 101 3.73 3.16 5.41
C GLY A 101 2.91 4.37 5.83
N GLY A 102 2.54 4.46 7.11
CA GLY A 102 1.82 5.59 7.69
C GLY A 102 2.63 6.89 7.66
N CYS A 103 3.91 6.83 8.04
CA CYS A 103 4.82 7.97 7.91
C CYS A 103 4.96 8.42 6.45
N ALA A 104 5.14 7.47 5.52
CA ALA A 104 5.25 7.75 4.10
C ALA A 104 3.94 8.31 3.53
N PHE A 105 2.79 7.83 4.02
CA PHE A 105 1.47 8.29 3.63
C PHE A 105 1.27 9.75 4.03
N VAL A 106 1.52 10.10 5.29
CA VAL A 106 1.42 11.49 5.76
C VAL A 106 2.36 12.40 4.98
N LEU A 107 3.62 11.98 4.79
CA LEU A 107 4.57 12.73 3.97
C LEU A 107 4.06 12.92 2.54
N SER A 108 3.56 11.87 1.89
CA SER A 108 3.07 11.93 0.52
C SER A 108 1.89 12.89 0.37
N LEU A 109 0.96 12.91 1.34
CA LEU A 109 -0.17 13.83 1.34
C LEU A 109 0.26 15.26 1.57
N VAL A 110 1.09 15.52 2.59
CA VAL A 110 1.56 16.87 2.89
C VAL A 110 2.35 17.43 1.72
N PHE A 111 3.34 16.69 1.23
CA PHE A 111 4.16 17.10 0.10
C PHE A 111 3.32 17.27 -1.17
N GLY A 112 2.45 16.31 -1.47
CA GLY A 112 1.64 16.33 -2.68
C GLY A 112 0.62 17.46 -2.69
N ILE A 113 -0.15 17.62 -1.62
CA ILE A 113 -1.16 18.69 -1.52
C ILE A 113 -0.47 20.06 -1.59
N VAL A 114 0.60 20.29 -0.82
CA VAL A 114 1.29 21.59 -0.80
C VAL A 114 1.90 21.91 -2.17
N SER A 115 2.69 20.99 -2.75
CA SER A 115 3.34 21.22 -4.03
C SER A 115 2.32 21.35 -5.17
N GLY A 116 1.26 20.54 -5.18
CA GLY A 116 0.21 20.57 -6.19
C GLY A 116 -0.61 21.86 -6.13
N SER A 117 -0.95 22.33 -4.91
CA SER A 117 -1.63 23.61 -4.71
C SER A 117 -0.77 24.80 -5.12
N LEU A 118 0.52 24.77 -4.81
CA LEU A 118 1.46 25.82 -5.22
C LEU A 118 1.64 25.86 -6.74
N SER A 119 1.72 24.69 -7.38
CA SER A 119 1.79 24.56 -8.85
C SER A 119 0.52 25.09 -9.52
N ALA A 120 -0.65 24.82 -8.96
CA ALA A 120 -1.93 25.36 -9.45
C ALA A 120 -2.04 26.88 -9.24
N PHE A 121 -1.57 27.41 -8.11
CA PHE A 121 -1.55 28.85 -7.83
C PHE A 121 -0.68 29.61 -8.85
N PHE A 122 0.48 29.07 -9.19
CA PHE A 122 1.40 29.65 -10.16
C PHE A 122 1.24 29.08 -11.58
N TRP A 123 0.01 28.74 -11.96
CA TRP A 123 -0.28 28.09 -13.25
C TRP A 123 0.44 28.77 -14.43
N ASN A 124 1.10 27.94 -15.25
CA ASN A 124 1.88 28.33 -16.44
C ASN A 124 3.09 29.25 -16.18
N ARG A 125 3.44 29.54 -14.93
CA ARG A 125 4.67 30.25 -14.54
C ARG A 125 5.85 29.26 -14.41
N PRO A 126 7.11 29.73 -14.36
CA PRO A 126 8.27 28.84 -14.20
C PRO A 126 8.18 27.92 -12.98
N LEU A 127 7.63 28.38 -11.84
CA LEU A 127 7.44 27.54 -10.65
C LEU A 127 6.55 26.33 -10.92
N ASP A 128 5.45 26.51 -11.68
CA ASP A 128 4.58 25.41 -12.09
C ASP A 128 5.33 24.43 -13.00
N LYS A 129 6.02 24.93 -14.02
CA LYS A 129 6.78 24.09 -14.97
C LYS A 129 7.87 23.27 -14.28
N ILE A 130 8.61 23.88 -13.34
CA ILE A 130 9.66 23.20 -12.55
C ILE A 130 9.02 22.14 -11.65
N THR A 131 7.95 22.50 -10.93
CA THR A 131 7.25 21.56 -10.04
C THR A 131 6.72 20.36 -10.82
N GLN A 132 6.13 20.58 -11.99
CA GLN A 132 5.65 19.51 -12.87
C GLN A 132 6.80 18.65 -13.42
N ALA A 133 7.94 19.24 -13.78
CA ALA A 133 9.11 18.48 -14.23
C ALA A 133 9.67 17.58 -13.11
N ILE A 134 9.82 18.12 -11.89
CA ILE A 134 10.26 17.35 -10.72
C ILE A 134 9.26 16.24 -10.38
N THR A 135 7.97 16.56 -10.42
CA THR A 135 6.88 15.60 -10.17
C THR A 135 6.91 14.46 -11.17
N LEU A 136 7.06 14.77 -12.47
CA LEU A 136 7.16 13.78 -13.53
C LEU A 136 8.40 12.88 -13.36
N ALA A 137 9.54 13.47 -13.03
CA ALA A 137 10.76 12.72 -12.73
C ALA A 137 10.56 11.79 -11.52
N GLY A 138 10.00 12.30 -10.42
CA GLY A 138 9.76 11.50 -9.22
C GLY A 138 8.78 10.34 -9.41
N ILE A 139 7.79 10.48 -10.31
CA ILE A 139 6.90 9.37 -10.69
C ILE A 139 7.61 8.35 -11.59
N SER A 140 8.52 8.81 -12.43
CA SER A 140 9.16 7.98 -13.46
C SER A 140 10.32 7.16 -12.92
N ILE A 141 10.96 7.58 -11.83
CA ILE A 141 12.10 6.86 -11.25
C ILE A 141 11.56 5.75 -10.32
N PRO A 142 11.90 4.47 -10.57
CA PRO A 142 11.45 3.38 -9.72
C PRO A 142 12.07 3.40 -8.30
N ASN A 143 11.33 2.90 -7.31
CA ASN A 143 11.81 2.84 -5.92
C ASN A 143 13.12 2.03 -5.74
N PHE A 144 13.35 1.01 -6.57
CA PHE A 144 14.59 0.22 -6.52
C PHE A 144 15.82 0.99 -7.03
N VAL A 145 15.61 2.12 -7.70
CA VAL A 145 16.66 3.08 -8.06
C VAL A 145 16.78 4.14 -6.96
N ILE A 146 15.66 4.75 -6.55
CA ILE A 146 15.69 5.84 -5.55
C ILE A 146 16.33 5.39 -4.25
N ALA A 147 15.97 4.21 -3.74
CA ALA A 147 16.42 3.78 -2.42
C ALA A 147 17.94 3.52 -2.32
N PRO A 148 18.59 2.73 -3.21
CA PRO A 148 20.04 2.52 -3.12
C PRO A 148 20.84 3.80 -3.36
N PHE A 149 20.41 4.66 -4.29
CA PHE A 149 21.05 5.96 -4.52
C PHE A 149 20.91 6.88 -3.30
N SER A 150 19.75 6.85 -2.63
CA SER A 150 19.54 7.62 -1.39
C SER A 150 20.44 7.12 -0.26
N VAL A 151 20.62 5.81 -0.12
CA VAL A 151 21.60 5.24 0.81
C VAL A 151 23.02 5.70 0.47
N LEU A 152 23.42 5.60 -0.80
CA LEU A 152 24.76 6.01 -1.24
C LEU A 152 25.04 7.48 -0.93
N ILE A 153 24.11 8.38 -1.26
CA ILE A 153 24.31 9.82 -1.07
C ILE A 153 24.20 10.19 0.41
N PHE A 154 23.09 9.85 1.06
CA PHE A 154 22.76 10.39 2.38
C PHE A 154 23.35 9.59 3.54
N ALA A 155 23.54 8.27 3.39
CA ALA A 155 24.10 7.43 4.44
C ALA A 155 25.61 7.21 4.29
N ILE A 156 26.11 7.02 3.06
CA ILE A 156 27.54 6.72 2.84
C ILE A 156 28.36 7.99 2.64
N PHE A 157 28.01 8.84 1.66
CA PHE A 157 28.80 10.04 1.37
C PHE A 157 28.60 11.14 2.41
N LEU A 158 27.35 11.52 2.69
CA LEU A 158 27.03 12.61 3.61
C LEU A 158 26.98 12.17 5.09
N LYS A 159 26.85 10.87 5.36
CA LYS A 159 26.76 10.29 6.71
C LYS A 159 25.69 10.95 7.60
N LEU A 160 24.60 11.41 7.00
CA LEU A 160 23.49 12.09 7.70
C LEU A 160 22.56 11.08 8.38
N PHE A 161 22.37 9.92 7.75
CA PHE A 161 21.46 8.88 8.23
C PHE A 161 22.16 7.51 8.27
N PRO A 162 21.71 6.59 9.14
CA PRO A 162 22.17 5.21 9.09
C PRO A 162 21.72 4.51 7.79
N PRO A 163 22.54 3.62 7.22
CA PRO A 163 22.24 2.96 5.94
C PRO A 163 21.14 1.90 6.06
N ALA A 164 20.99 1.29 7.25
CA ALA A 164 19.99 0.27 7.53
C ALA A 164 19.62 0.27 9.02
N GLY A 165 18.47 -0.33 9.35
CA GLY A 165 18.02 -0.56 10.72
C GLY A 165 16.56 -0.16 10.96
N TRP A 166 16.08 -0.48 12.15
CA TRP A 166 14.71 -0.18 12.59
C TRP A 166 14.68 0.24 14.06
N GLY A 167 13.68 1.04 14.44
CA GLY A 167 13.39 1.38 15.84
C GLY A 167 13.87 2.75 16.32
N SER A 168 14.68 3.48 15.54
CA SER A 168 15.06 4.86 15.84
C SER A 168 14.48 5.84 14.81
N LEU A 169 14.25 7.10 15.22
CA LEU A 169 13.80 8.15 14.30
C LEU A 169 14.76 8.32 13.11
N ASN A 170 16.07 8.30 13.37
CA ASN A 170 17.09 8.45 12.32
C ASN A 170 17.06 7.31 11.29
N THR A 171 16.72 6.08 11.70
CA THR A 171 16.57 4.94 10.79
C THR A 171 15.29 5.00 9.94
N ILE A 172 14.27 5.76 10.35
CA ILE A 172 12.96 5.79 9.68
C ILE A 172 12.86 6.90 8.65
N ILE A 173 13.56 8.02 8.84
CA ILE A 173 13.46 9.22 7.98
C ILE A 173 13.78 8.89 6.53
N LEU A 174 14.94 8.31 6.26
CA LEU A 174 15.40 8.06 4.89
C LEU A 174 14.49 7.05 4.13
N PRO A 175 14.12 5.89 4.71
CA PRO A 175 13.11 5.01 4.11
C PRO A 175 11.77 5.71 3.85
N THR A 176 11.32 6.55 4.78
CA THR A 176 10.06 7.30 4.65
C THR A 176 10.11 8.29 3.49
N LEU A 177 11.22 9.00 3.30
CA LEU A 177 11.41 9.91 2.17
C LEU A 177 11.44 9.14 0.84
N CYS A 178 12.20 8.05 0.76
CA CYS A 178 12.28 7.23 -0.44
C CYS A 178 10.93 6.61 -0.82
N LEU A 179 10.16 6.18 0.17
CA LEU A 179 8.84 5.61 -0.05
C LEU A 179 7.81 6.70 -0.37
N GLY A 180 7.75 7.77 0.41
CA GLY A 180 6.67 8.77 0.37
C GLY A 180 6.77 9.80 -0.75
N ILE A 181 7.97 10.25 -1.13
CA ILE A 181 8.14 11.32 -2.13
C ILE A 181 7.55 10.93 -3.50
N PRO A 182 7.82 9.73 -4.07
CA PRO A 182 7.26 9.33 -5.36
C PRO A 182 5.72 9.34 -5.37
N TYR A 183 5.09 8.83 -4.30
CA TYR A 183 3.64 8.90 -4.15
C TYR A 183 3.16 10.34 -3.95
N GLY A 184 3.94 11.17 -3.23
CA GLY A 184 3.66 12.59 -3.08
C GLY A 184 3.68 13.34 -4.41
N CYS A 185 4.53 12.94 -5.36
CA CYS A 185 4.50 13.44 -6.73
C CYS A 185 3.18 13.07 -7.44
N VAL A 186 2.69 11.83 -7.29
CA VAL A 186 1.38 11.43 -7.84
C VAL A 186 0.25 12.29 -7.25
N VAL A 187 0.24 12.46 -5.92
CA VAL A 187 -0.72 13.31 -5.21
C VAL A 187 -0.62 14.77 -5.65
N SER A 188 0.59 15.28 -5.90
CA SER A 188 0.83 16.64 -6.41
C SER A 188 0.18 16.87 -7.76
N ARG A 189 0.42 15.95 -8.70
CA ARG A 189 -0.17 16.01 -10.04
C ARG A 189 -1.70 15.94 -9.99
N LEU A 190 -2.25 15.04 -9.17
CA LEU A 190 -3.69 14.92 -8.97
C LEU A 190 -4.29 16.21 -8.37
N THR A 191 -3.69 16.70 -7.28
CA THR A 191 -4.11 17.95 -6.60
C THR A 191 -4.11 19.12 -7.58
N ARG A 192 -3.03 19.28 -8.35
CA ARG A 192 -2.94 20.34 -9.35
C ARG A 192 -4.03 20.23 -10.41
N SER A 193 -4.24 19.03 -10.98
CA SER A 193 -5.25 18.81 -12.02
C SER A 193 -6.64 19.20 -11.52
N SER A 194 -7.03 18.68 -10.35
CA SER A 194 -8.33 18.95 -9.75
C SER A 194 -8.49 20.42 -9.36
N MET A 195 -7.44 21.09 -8.88
CA MET A 195 -7.50 22.51 -8.59
C MET A 195 -7.67 23.37 -9.84
N LEU A 196 -7.00 23.04 -10.95
CA LEU A 196 -7.17 23.79 -12.19
C LEU A 196 -8.60 23.67 -12.72
N GLU A 197 -9.20 22.49 -12.67
CA GLU A 197 -10.62 22.31 -13.06
C GLU A 197 -11.54 23.20 -12.21
N VAL A 198 -11.34 23.22 -10.90
CA VAL A 198 -12.15 24.04 -9.97
C VAL A 198 -11.93 25.53 -10.19
N LEU A 199 -10.69 25.97 -10.43
CA LEU A 199 -10.36 27.39 -10.64
C LEU A 199 -11.03 27.99 -11.88
N HIS A 200 -11.38 27.15 -12.87
CA HIS A 200 -12.12 27.57 -14.08
C HIS A 200 -13.65 27.49 -13.92
N SER A 201 -14.17 27.12 -12.74
CA SER A 201 -15.62 27.02 -12.50
C SER A 201 -16.30 28.37 -12.22
N ASP A 202 -17.59 28.47 -12.53
CA ASP A 202 -18.41 29.67 -12.28
C ASP A 202 -18.49 30.05 -10.79
N TYR A 203 -18.37 29.06 -9.90
CA TYR A 203 -18.29 29.27 -8.44
C TYR A 203 -17.08 30.15 -8.07
N ILE A 204 -15.91 29.88 -8.67
CA ILE A 204 -14.69 30.66 -8.44
C ILE A 204 -14.77 32.02 -9.15
N ARG A 205 -15.37 32.10 -10.35
CA ARG A 205 -15.60 33.39 -11.03
C ARG A 205 -16.46 34.32 -10.18
N THR A 206 -17.49 33.79 -9.53
CA THR A 206 -18.35 34.54 -8.60
C THR A 206 -17.56 35.01 -7.37
N ALA A 207 -16.68 34.17 -6.82
CA ALA A 207 -15.79 34.56 -5.72
C ALA A 207 -14.85 35.71 -6.10
N LYS A 208 -14.27 35.66 -7.31
CA LYS A 208 -13.44 36.77 -7.85
C LYS A 208 -14.25 38.06 -8.00
N ALA A 209 -15.47 37.98 -8.52
CA ALA A 209 -16.36 39.14 -8.67
C ALA A 209 -16.73 39.80 -7.33
N LYS A 210 -16.71 39.03 -6.23
CA LYS A 210 -16.91 39.53 -4.86
C LYS A 210 -15.66 40.15 -4.21
N GLY A 211 -14.53 40.21 -4.93
CA GLY A 211 -13.29 40.83 -4.44
C GLY A 211 -12.49 39.99 -3.44
N LEU A 212 -12.71 38.67 -3.40
CA LEU A 212 -11.90 37.78 -2.55
C LEU A 212 -10.43 37.75 -3.03
N ASN A 213 -9.50 37.68 -2.08
CA ASN A 213 -8.07 37.56 -2.37
C ASN A 213 -7.76 36.24 -3.11
N GLU A 214 -6.91 36.28 -4.13
CA GLU A 214 -6.48 35.11 -4.92
C GLU A 214 -5.94 33.97 -4.05
N SER A 215 -5.20 34.27 -2.98
CA SER A 215 -4.71 33.23 -2.06
C SER A 215 -5.85 32.52 -1.31
N ALA A 216 -6.85 33.27 -0.84
CA ALA A 216 -8.03 32.70 -0.19
C ALA A 216 -8.86 31.88 -1.18
N ILE A 217 -9.01 32.35 -2.42
CA ILE A 217 -9.68 31.61 -3.49
C ILE A 217 -9.01 30.27 -3.71
N VAL A 218 -7.68 30.22 -3.75
CA VAL A 218 -6.94 28.99 -4.05
C VAL A 218 -6.89 28.03 -2.85
N PHE A 219 -6.41 28.49 -1.70
CA PHE A 219 -6.12 27.61 -0.55
C PHE A 219 -7.36 27.29 0.31
N VAL A 220 -8.42 28.09 0.23
CA VAL A 220 -9.65 27.86 1.01
C VAL A 220 -10.79 27.36 0.12
N HIS A 221 -11.10 28.06 -0.98
CA HIS A 221 -12.26 27.74 -1.79
C HIS A 221 -11.99 26.64 -2.81
N ALA A 222 -10.90 26.76 -3.59
CA ALA A 222 -10.60 25.82 -4.66
C ALA A 222 -10.09 24.49 -4.11
N LEU A 223 -9.16 24.52 -3.15
CA LEU A 223 -8.60 23.30 -2.55
C LEU A 223 -9.69 22.43 -1.88
N LYS A 224 -10.65 23.05 -1.19
CA LYS A 224 -11.78 22.32 -0.58
C LYS A 224 -12.62 21.59 -1.62
N ALA A 225 -12.92 22.23 -2.74
CA ALA A 225 -13.69 21.61 -3.81
C ALA A 225 -12.87 20.59 -4.63
N ALA A 226 -11.54 20.77 -4.70
CA ALA A 226 -10.63 19.83 -5.35
C ALA A 226 -10.27 18.61 -4.48
N ALA A 227 -10.71 18.55 -3.22
CA ALA A 227 -10.33 17.52 -2.26
C ALA A 227 -10.95 16.14 -2.57
N ALA A 228 -12.13 16.07 -3.20
CA ALA A 228 -12.84 14.82 -3.44
C ALA A 228 -12.00 13.74 -4.18
N PRO A 229 -11.37 14.03 -5.34
CA PRO A 229 -10.51 13.05 -6.01
C PRO A 229 -9.26 12.68 -5.21
N ILE A 230 -8.71 13.61 -4.41
CA ILE A 230 -7.56 13.37 -3.54
C ILE A 230 -7.94 12.37 -2.44
N ILE A 231 -9.09 12.59 -1.78
CA ILE A 231 -9.62 11.70 -0.74
C ILE A 231 -9.90 10.31 -1.30
N ALA A 232 -10.51 10.22 -2.49
CA ALA A 232 -10.76 8.94 -3.15
C ALA A 232 -9.46 8.17 -3.41
N TYR A 233 -8.40 8.86 -3.82
CA TYR A 233 -7.08 8.25 -4.04
C TYR A 233 -6.37 7.85 -2.73
N CYS A 234 -6.70 8.47 -1.59
CA CYS A 234 -6.09 8.14 -0.30
C CYS A 234 -6.36 6.68 0.12
N GLY A 235 -7.50 6.10 -0.26
CA GLY A 235 -7.85 4.71 0.10
C GLY A 235 -6.83 3.70 -0.45
N PRO A 236 -6.69 3.57 -1.78
CA PRO A 236 -5.70 2.68 -2.37
C PRO A 236 -4.27 3.05 -2.02
N LEU A 237 -3.98 4.36 -1.89
CA LEU A 237 -2.65 4.84 -1.51
C LEU A 237 -2.25 4.35 -0.11
N ALA A 238 -3.12 4.51 0.88
CA ALA A 238 -2.87 4.05 2.24
C ALA A 238 -2.65 2.55 2.29
N ALA A 239 -3.48 1.77 1.57
CA ALA A 239 -3.35 0.32 1.50
C ALA A 239 -2.00 -0.13 0.90
N ASN A 240 -1.60 0.49 -0.22
CA ASN A 240 -0.33 0.19 -0.87
C ASN A 240 0.87 0.54 0.01
N LEU A 241 0.81 1.66 0.74
CA LEU A 241 1.91 2.08 1.61
C LEU A 241 1.99 1.26 2.91
N MET A 242 0.86 1.00 3.55
CA MET A 242 0.80 0.34 4.87
C MET A 242 1.01 -1.17 4.82
N THR A 243 0.79 -1.81 3.67
CA THR A 243 1.12 -3.23 3.49
C THR A 243 2.64 -3.47 3.49
N GLY A 244 3.42 -2.41 3.32
CA GLY A 244 4.88 -2.50 3.26
C GLY A 244 5.37 -2.52 1.83
N SER A 245 6.58 -1.99 1.66
CA SER A 245 7.25 -1.95 0.36
C SER A 245 8.43 -2.91 0.41
N ILE A 246 8.31 -4.03 -0.30
CA ILE A 246 9.36 -5.05 -0.46
C ILE A 246 10.74 -4.40 -0.71
N VAL A 247 10.79 -3.49 -1.69
CA VAL A 247 12.04 -2.87 -2.15
C VAL A 247 12.67 -1.99 -1.05
N ILE A 248 11.90 -1.04 -0.52
CA ILE A 248 12.35 -0.16 0.57
C ILE A 248 12.75 -0.97 1.81
N GLU A 249 11.91 -1.91 2.25
CA GLU A 249 12.19 -2.72 3.44
C GLU A 249 13.46 -3.54 3.29
N GLN A 250 13.68 -4.16 2.13
CA GLN A 250 14.88 -4.95 1.87
C GLN A 250 16.15 -4.09 1.83
N ILE A 251 16.12 -2.93 1.16
CA ILE A 251 17.29 -2.06 1.00
C ILE A 251 17.72 -1.46 2.33
N PHE A 252 16.76 -1.06 3.17
CA PHE A 252 17.04 -0.46 4.47
C PHE A 252 17.11 -1.47 5.62
N GLY A 253 17.03 -2.78 5.33
CA GLY A 253 17.12 -3.84 6.33
C GLY A 253 15.99 -3.80 7.37
N ILE A 254 14.79 -3.42 6.96
CA ILE A 254 13.59 -3.33 7.80
C ILE A 254 12.85 -4.66 7.73
N SER A 255 12.57 -5.27 8.88
CA SER A 255 11.85 -6.55 8.99
C SER A 255 10.33 -6.36 8.88
N GLY A 256 9.86 -5.82 7.76
CA GLY A 256 8.43 -5.69 7.45
C GLY A 256 7.87 -6.88 6.68
N MET A 257 6.57 -6.83 6.38
CA MET A 257 5.82 -7.90 5.71
C MET A 257 6.30 -8.18 4.28
N GLY A 258 6.87 -7.19 3.59
CA GLY A 258 7.23 -7.31 2.18
C GLY A 258 8.27 -8.41 1.94
N SER A 259 9.26 -8.51 2.83
CA SER A 259 10.29 -9.56 2.76
C SER A 259 9.69 -10.97 2.87
N PHE A 260 8.76 -11.17 3.82
CA PHE A 260 8.07 -12.45 4.03
C PHE A 260 7.18 -12.85 2.85
N PHE A 261 6.60 -11.88 2.13
CA PHE A 261 5.86 -12.16 0.91
C PHE A 261 6.78 -12.76 -0.17
N VAL A 262 7.92 -12.10 -0.45
CA VAL A 262 8.89 -12.60 -1.44
C VAL A 262 9.44 -13.96 -1.03
N ASP A 263 9.82 -14.11 0.23
CA ASP A 263 10.31 -15.39 0.74
C ASP A 263 9.25 -16.47 0.61
N GLY A 264 7.97 -16.17 0.90
CA GLY A 264 6.86 -17.08 0.71
C GLY A 264 6.71 -17.52 -0.75
N VAL A 265 6.80 -16.58 -1.69
CA VAL A 265 6.71 -16.89 -3.13
C VAL A 265 7.90 -17.76 -3.58
N LEU A 266 9.13 -17.37 -3.23
CA LEU A 266 10.34 -18.09 -3.63
C LEU A 266 10.41 -19.51 -3.04
N ASN A 267 9.89 -19.69 -1.82
CA ASN A 267 9.87 -20.98 -1.13
C ASN A 267 8.55 -21.76 -1.31
N ARG A 268 7.63 -21.28 -2.17
CA ARG A 268 6.32 -21.89 -2.43
C ARG A 268 5.49 -22.12 -1.16
N ASP A 269 5.60 -21.22 -0.20
CA ASP A 269 4.82 -21.24 1.04
C ASP A 269 3.43 -20.65 0.80
N VAL A 270 2.49 -21.54 0.46
CA VAL A 270 1.12 -21.19 0.10
C VAL A 270 0.41 -20.44 1.22
N PHE A 271 0.63 -20.84 2.47
CA PHE A 271 -0.04 -20.26 3.62
C PHE A 271 0.48 -18.86 3.90
N LEU A 272 1.80 -18.66 3.84
CA LEU A 272 2.39 -17.33 4.02
C LEU A 272 1.98 -16.36 2.92
N VAL A 273 2.05 -16.77 1.65
CA VAL A 273 1.63 -15.94 0.50
C VAL A 273 0.14 -15.59 0.59
N SER A 274 -0.70 -16.58 0.91
CA SER A 274 -2.15 -16.37 1.08
C SER A 274 -2.46 -15.43 2.25
N GLY A 275 -1.78 -15.60 3.39
CA GLY A 275 -1.95 -14.75 4.57
C GLY A 275 -1.57 -13.30 4.32
N VAL A 276 -0.41 -13.04 3.70
CA VAL A 276 0.02 -11.66 3.39
C VAL A 276 -0.89 -11.02 2.33
N THR A 277 -1.32 -11.78 1.33
CA THR A 277 -2.26 -11.27 0.29
C THR A 277 -3.63 -10.96 0.89
N LEU A 278 -4.10 -11.78 1.83
CA LEU A 278 -5.33 -11.53 2.57
C LEU A 278 -5.23 -10.22 3.37
N VAL A 279 -4.12 -10.01 4.09
CA VAL A 279 -3.87 -8.76 4.83
C VAL A 279 -3.91 -7.55 3.91
N TYR A 280 -3.20 -7.58 2.77
CA TYR A 280 -3.26 -6.52 1.76
C TYR A 280 -4.71 -6.22 1.34
N SER A 281 -5.47 -7.27 1.05
CA SER A 281 -6.86 -7.15 0.58
C SER A 281 -7.78 -6.56 1.64
N VAL A 282 -7.62 -6.98 2.90
CA VAL A 282 -8.37 -6.43 4.03
C VAL A 282 -8.02 -4.95 4.25
N LEU A 283 -6.74 -4.58 4.22
CA LEU A 283 -6.30 -3.19 4.33
C LEU A 283 -6.88 -2.34 3.18
N LEU A 284 -6.79 -2.84 1.95
CA LEU A 284 -7.31 -2.15 0.76
C LEU A 284 -8.82 -1.93 0.83
N ILE A 285 -9.59 -2.96 1.17
CA ILE A 285 -11.03 -2.85 1.36
C ILE A 285 -11.36 -1.84 2.46
N THR A 286 -10.64 -1.92 3.59
CA THR A 286 -10.87 -1.06 4.76
C THR A 286 -10.58 0.41 4.42
N PHE A 287 -9.41 0.71 3.84
CA PHE A 287 -9.05 2.09 3.50
C PHE A 287 -9.89 2.65 2.37
N ASN A 288 -10.31 1.83 1.39
CA ASN A 288 -11.26 2.27 0.38
C ASN A 288 -12.63 2.58 1.00
N LEU A 289 -13.10 1.77 1.95
CA LEU A 289 -14.35 2.07 2.66
C LEU A 289 -14.24 3.38 3.43
N VAL A 290 -13.12 3.61 4.12
CA VAL A 290 -12.86 4.88 4.83
C VAL A 290 -12.81 6.05 3.87
N ALA A 291 -12.12 5.92 2.74
CA ALA A 291 -12.04 6.97 1.71
C ALA A 291 -13.41 7.32 1.12
N ASP A 292 -14.23 6.32 0.80
CA ASP A 292 -15.59 6.54 0.30
C ASP A 292 -16.46 7.26 1.34
N ILE A 293 -16.37 6.89 2.63
CA ILE A 293 -17.09 7.57 3.71
C ILE A 293 -16.62 9.04 3.84
N LEU A 294 -15.30 9.27 3.80
CA LEU A 294 -14.75 10.63 3.85
C LEU A 294 -15.21 11.47 2.65
N CYS A 295 -15.23 10.91 1.44
CA CYS A 295 -15.74 11.59 0.25
C CYS A 295 -17.20 12.06 0.44
N LEU A 296 -18.06 11.25 1.03
CA LEU A 296 -19.47 11.61 1.28
C LEU A 296 -19.62 12.74 2.31
N LEU A 297 -18.75 12.75 3.33
CA LEU A 297 -18.75 13.78 4.36
C LEU A 297 -18.26 15.11 3.78
N PHE A 298 -17.26 15.07 2.89
CA PHE A 298 -16.68 16.26 2.26
C PHE A 298 -17.55 16.82 1.13
N ASP A 299 -18.15 15.98 0.30
CA ASP A 299 -19.01 16.39 -0.80
C ASP A 299 -20.35 15.65 -0.77
N LYS A 300 -21.37 16.33 -0.21
CA LYS A 300 -22.75 15.86 -0.14
C LYS A 300 -23.42 15.72 -1.53
N ARG A 301 -22.79 16.20 -2.61
CA ARG A 301 -23.31 16.05 -3.99
C ARG A 301 -23.00 14.67 -4.57
N ILE A 302 -22.07 13.93 -3.97
CA ILE A 302 -21.73 12.57 -4.40
C ILE A 302 -22.83 11.63 -3.93
N VAL A 303 -23.60 11.09 -4.87
CA VAL A 303 -24.62 10.06 -4.61
C VAL A 303 -24.02 8.69 -4.86
N LEU A 304 -23.87 7.89 -3.81
CA LEU A 304 -23.47 6.48 -3.93
C LEU A 304 -24.57 5.70 -4.65
N LYS A 305 -24.25 5.07 -5.78
CA LYS A 305 -25.08 4.04 -6.42
C LYS A 305 -24.56 2.65 -6.10
#